data_AF-A0A8S8YQI6-F1
#
_entry.id   AF-A0A8S8YQI6-F1
#
_cell.length_a   1.000
_cell.length_b   1.000
_cell.length_c   1.000
_cell.angle_alpha   90.00
_cell.angle_beta   90.00
_cell.angle_gamma   90.00
#
_symmetry.space_group_name_H-M   'P 1'
#
loop_
_entity.id
_entity.type
_entity.pdbx_description
1 polymer ?
#
loop_
_entity_poly.entity_id
_entity_poly.type
_entity_poly.pdbx_seq_one_letter_code
_entity_poly.pdbx_strand_id
1 'polypeptide(L)'
;MNETKIIPIFPLDLVLFPRQELPLRIFEPRYKQLVDDCMLGDGQFGVCLIDEQNSVNGWNSQNWLEQLLKLVNVKGVEMDGLQLHIETMGRNSFRIKRIIPPSISQPDNYDPLSVEGHEEISKIHEEVGTEEKKVHSS
;
A
#
# COMPACT_ATOMS: atom_id res chain seq x y z
N MET A 1 -22.26 -13.13 -10.39
CA MET A 1 -21.94 -11.81 -10.99
C MET A 1 -20.53 -11.44 -10.55
N ASN A 2 -19.64 -11.05 -11.45
CA ASN A 2 -18.29 -10.60 -11.06
C ASN A 2 -18.37 -9.14 -10.60
N GLU A 3 -18.42 -8.94 -9.29
CA GLU A 3 -18.34 -7.61 -8.69
C GLU A 3 -16.94 -7.04 -8.94
N THR A 4 -16.87 -5.76 -9.34
CA THR A 4 -15.60 -5.03 -9.49
C THR A 4 -15.56 -3.96 -8.43
N LYS A 5 -14.52 -3.99 -7.60
CA LYS A 5 -14.30 -3.02 -6.51
C LYS A 5 -12.97 -2.31 -6.71
N ILE A 6 -12.88 -1.09 -6.20
CA ILE A 6 -11.61 -0.39 -6.03
C ILE A 6 -11.04 -0.88 -4.70
N ILE A 7 -9.81 -1.40 -4.72
CA ILE A 7 -9.15 -1.95 -3.55
C ILE A 7 -7.71 -1.40 -3.53
N PRO A 8 -7.21 -0.90 -2.39
CA PRO A 8 -5.82 -0.50 -2.24
C PRO A 8 -4.86 -1.67 -2.48
N ILE A 9 -3.67 -1.41 -3.02
CA ILE A 9 -2.67 -2.46 -3.27
C ILE A 9 -1.40 -2.20 -2.47
N PHE A 10 -0.92 -3.25 -1.80
CA PHE A 10 0.36 -3.30 -1.11
C PHE A 10 1.27 -4.31 -1.84
N PRO A 11 2.38 -3.86 -2.45
CA PRO A 11 3.35 -4.73 -3.09
C PRO A 11 4.22 -5.43 -2.03
N LEU A 12 4.38 -6.75 -2.17
CA LEU A 12 5.17 -7.56 -1.26
C LEU A 12 5.83 -8.71 -2.01
N ASP A 13 7.11 -8.98 -1.75
CA ASP A 13 7.81 -10.16 -2.28
C ASP A 13 7.51 -11.40 -1.42
N LEU A 14 6.23 -11.77 -1.35
CA LEU A 14 5.79 -12.95 -0.60
C LEU A 14 4.53 -13.54 -1.23
N VAL A 15 4.50 -14.87 -1.28
CA VAL A 15 3.28 -15.62 -1.63
C VAL A 15 2.42 -15.79 -0.37
N LEU A 16 1.19 -15.26 -0.42
CA LEU A 16 0.20 -15.44 0.64
C LEU A 16 -0.81 -16.54 0.33
N PHE A 17 -1.03 -17.42 1.30
CA PHE A 17 -2.07 -18.44 1.26
C PHE A 17 -3.36 -17.98 1.96
N PRO A 18 -4.53 -18.54 1.58
CA PRO A 18 -5.76 -18.28 2.32
C PRO A 18 -5.61 -18.66 3.80
N ARG A 19 -6.10 -17.79 4.69
CA ARG A 19 -6.05 -17.92 6.16
C ARG A 19 -4.64 -17.83 6.77
N GLN A 20 -3.61 -17.57 5.97
CA GLN A 20 -2.29 -17.27 6.50
C GLN A 20 -2.30 -15.89 7.15
N GLU A 21 -1.73 -15.80 8.34
CA GLU A 21 -1.49 -14.53 9.02
C GLU A 21 -0.22 -13.88 8.47
N LEU A 22 -0.26 -12.56 8.32
CA LEU A 22 0.86 -11.76 7.86
C LEU A 22 0.92 -10.47 8.69
N PRO A 23 1.78 -10.42 9.71
CA PRO A 23 2.08 -9.17 10.39
C PRO A 23 2.89 -8.26 9.46
N LEU A 24 2.50 -6.98 9.36
CA LEU A 24 3.22 -5.98 8.57
C LEU A 24 3.56 -4.76 9.41
N ARG A 25 4.72 -4.18 9.13
CA ARG A 25 5.17 -2.91 9.69
C ARG A 25 5.08 -1.85 8.61
N ILE A 26 4.19 -0.89 8.80
CA ILE A 26 3.89 0.17 7.84
C ILE A 26 4.52 1.46 8.34
N PHE A 27 5.45 1.99 7.55
CA PHE A 27 6.12 3.25 7.84
C PHE A 27 5.88 4.29 6.74
N GLU A 28 5.76 3.86 5.48
CA GLU A 28 5.55 4.78 4.37
C GLU A 28 4.17 5.44 4.42
N PRO A 29 4.09 6.76 4.25
CA PRO A 29 2.83 7.49 4.37
C PRO A 29 1.73 7.04 3.40
N ARG A 30 2.06 6.70 2.15
CA ARG A 30 1.08 6.17 1.18
C ARG A 30 0.42 4.87 1.65
N TYR A 31 1.16 4.06 2.41
CA TYR A 31 0.62 2.82 2.96
C TYR A 31 -0.05 3.03 4.32
N LYS A 32 0.28 4.09 5.06
CA LYS A 32 -0.54 4.53 6.20
C LYS A 32 -1.92 4.96 5.71
N GLN A 33 -1.99 5.74 4.64
CA GLN A 33 -3.26 6.07 3.99
C GLN A 33 -4.03 4.81 3.55
N LEU A 34 -3.35 3.81 2.99
CA LEU A 34 -3.97 2.51 2.69
C LEU A 34 -4.60 1.88 3.93
N VAL A 35 -3.89 1.87 5.07
CA VAL A 35 -4.42 1.31 6.32
C VAL A 35 -5.64 2.11 6.79
N ASP A 36 -5.59 3.44 6.73
CA ASP A 36 -6.72 4.31 7.09
C ASP A 36 -7.94 4.03 6.19
N ASP A 37 -7.74 3.91 4.87
CA ASP A 37 -8.79 3.55 3.91
C ASP A 37 -9.40 2.18 4.22
N CYS A 38 -8.57 1.19 4.59
CA CYS A 38 -9.07 -0.11 5.03
C CYS A 38 -9.91 0.01 6.30
N MET A 39 -9.46 0.77 7.29
CA MET A 39 -10.16 0.94 8.57
C MET A 39 -11.48 1.70 8.44
N LEU A 40 -11.59 2.61 7.47
CA LEU A 40 -12.82 3.34 7.15
C LEU A 40 -13.75 2.56 6.20
N GLY A 41 -13.20 1.59 5.47
CA GLY A 41 -13.89 0.82 4.44
C GLY A 41 -14.26 -0.60 4.86
N ASP A 42 -13.94 -1.57 3.99
CA ASP A 42 -14.26 -2.99 4.18
C ASP A 42 -13.17 -3.78 4.93
N GLY A 43 -12.11 -3.10 5.38
CA GLY A 43 -10.97 -3.71 6.04
C GLY A 43 -10.11 -4.56 5.12
N GLN A 44 -10.15 -4.34 3.80
CA GLN A 44 -9.44 -5.16 2.83
C GLN A 44 -8.47 -4.37 1.95
N PHE A 45 -7.34 -5.00 1.65
CA PHE A 45 -6.42 -4.55 0.60
C PHE A 45 -5.89 -5.75 -0.19
N GLY A 46 -5.32 -5.50 -1.35
CA GLY A 46 -4.69 -6.50 -2.19
C GLY A 46 -3.19 -6.54 -2.00
N VAL A 47 -2.62 -7.75 -1.98
CA VAL A 47 -1.18 -7.96 -2.04
C VAL A 47 -0.79 -8.40 -3.45
N CYS A 48 0.17 -7.66 -4.02
CA CYS A 48 0.79 -7.98 -5.30
C CYS A 48 2.18 -8.54 -5.08
N LEU A 49 2.47 -9.68 -5.73
CA LEU A 49 3.82 -10.20 -5.78
C LEU A 49 4.65 -9.26 -6.66
N ILE A 50 5.77 -8.78 -6.12
CA ILE A 50 6.78 -8.07 -6.92
C ILE A 50 7.84 -9.09 -7.35
N ASP A 51 8.23 -9.05 -8.62
CA ASP A 51 9.41 -9.75 -9.13
C ASP A 51 10.56 -8.72 -9.14
N GLU A 52 11.77 -9.13 -8.75
CA GLU A 52 12.99 -8.31 -8.76
C GLU A 52 13.20 -7.58 -10.08
N GLN A 53 12.67 -8.11 -11.18
CA GLN A 53 12.80 -7.54 -12.52
C GLN A 53 11.72 -6.50 -12.90
N ASN A 54 10.64 -6.33 -12.13
CA ASN A 54 9.42 -5.67 -12.65
C ASN A 54 8.85 -4.48 -11.89
N SER A 55 9.40 -4.11 -10.74
CA SER A 55 8.97 -2.91 -10.04
C SER A 55 10.09 -2.41 -9.18
N VAL A 56 10.61 -1.21 -9.44
CA VAL A 56 11.37 -0.48 -8.44
C VAL A 56 10.42 -0.26 -7.26
N ASN A 57 10.54 -1.09 -6.23
CA ASN A 57 10.01 -0.90 -4.88
C ASN A 57 8.51 -0.49 -4.81
N GLY A 58 7.66 -1.06 -5.67
CA GLY A 58 6.20 -0.88 -5.57
C GLY A 58 5.63 0.42 -6.15
N TRP A 59 6.39 1.14 -6.98
CA TRP A 59 5.90 2.33 -7.73
C TRP A 59 5.55 2.04 -9.20
N ASN A 60 6.21 1.05 -9.80
CA ASN A 60 6.04 0.76 -11.22
C ASN A 60 5.29 -0.57 -11.39
N SER A 61 4.17 -0.55 -12.10
CA SER A 61 3.10 -1.53 -11.94
C SER A 61 2.66 -2.16 -13.28
N GLN A 62 3.42 -1.95 -14.35
CA GLN A 62 3.02 -2.25 -15.73
C GLN A 62 2.54 -3.69 -15.94
N ASN A 63 3.02 -4.64 -15.12
CA ASN A 63 2.75 -6.08 -15.27
C ASN A 63 1.76 -6.67 -14.25
N TRP A 64 1.08 -5.86 -13.42
CA TRP A 64 0.14 -6.41 -12.42
C TRP A 64 -1.21 -6.83 -13.03
N LEU A 65 -1.55 -6.39 -14.24
CA LEU A 65 -2.82 -6.71 -14.91
C LEU A 65 -3.01 -8.21 -15.18
N GLU A 66 -1.92 -8.94 -15.39
CA GLU A 66 -1.96 -10.38 -15.69
C GLU A 66 -1.79 -11.26 -14.43
N GLN A 67 -1.52 -10.65 -13.28
CA GLN A 67 -1.22 -11.38 -12.05
C GLN A 67 -2.47 -11.72 -11.23
N LEU A 68 -2.39 -12.87 -10.56
CA LEU A 68 -3.39 -13.30 -9.59
C LEU A 68 -2.98 -12.80 -8.20
N LEU A 69 -3.65 -11.75 -7.73
CA LEU A 69 -3.34 -11.12 -6.46
C LEU A 69 -4.06 -11.79 -5.30
N LYS A 70 -3.61 -11.48 -4.08
CA LYS A 70 -4.19 -12.00 -2.84
C LYS A 70 -4.95 -10.90 -2.13
N LEU A 71 -6.22 -11.14 -1.84
CA LEU A 71 -6.98 -10.25 -0.97
C LEU A 71 -6.57 -10.52 0.47
N VAL A 72 -6.43 -9.47 1.27
CA VAL A 72 -6.00 -9.52 2.66
C VAL A 72 -6.96 -8.71 3.50
N ASN A 73 -7.33 -9.21 4.68
CA ASN A 73 -8.10 -8.46 5.66
C ASN A 73 -7.18 -7.96 6.78
N VAL A 74 -7.38 -6.71 7.18
CA VAL A 74 -6.82 -6.16 8.41
C VAL A 74 -7.60 -6.73 9.60
N LYS A 75 -6.87 -7.16 10.63
CA LYS A 75 -7.39 -7.76 11.87
C LYS A 75 -7.21 -6.86 13.08
N GLY A 76 -6.06 -6.21 13.14
CA GLY A 76 -5.68 -5.29 14.20
C GLY A 76 -4.70 -4.27 13.65
N VAL A 77 -4.72 -3.08 14.25
CA VAL A 77 -3.79 -2.00 13.95
C VAL A 77 -3.33 -1.45 15.29
N GLU A 78 -2.02 -1.44 15.49
CA GLU A 78 -1.36 -0.86 16.64
C GLU A 78 -0.36 0.17 16.17
N MET A 79 -0.22 1.27 16.91
CA MET A 79 0.75 2.31 16.59
C MET A 79 1.95 2.18 17.52
N ASP A 80 3.15 2.08 16.93
CA ASP A 80 4.43 2.03 17.62
C ASP A 80 5.32 3.17 17.11
N GLY A 81 5.38 4.27 17.87
CA GLY A 81 6.05 5.50 17.45
C GLY A 81 5.48 6.07 16.16
N LEU A 82 6.30 6.17 15.11
CA LEU A 82 5.92 6.70 13.79
C LEU A 82 5.40 5.62 12.84
N GLN A 83 5.18 4.40 13.30
CA GLN A 83 4.88 3.26 12.44
C GLN A 83 3.62 2.54 12.92
N LEU A 84 2.95 1.88 11.99
CA LEU A 84 1.80 1.03 12.27
C LEU A 84 2.24 -0.43 12.21
N HIS A 85 1.91 -1.18 13.23
CA HIS A 85 1.90 -2.64 13.17
C HIS A 85 0.49 -3.07 12.81
N ILE A 86 0.34 -3.76 11.67
CA ILE A 86 -0.95 -4.32 11.27
C ILE A 86 -0.90 -5.84 11.29
N GLU A 87 -1.90 -6.43 11.91
CA GLU A 87 -2.17 -7.86 11.80
C GLU A 87 -3.09 -8.09 10.62
N THR A 88 -2.74 -9.04 9.76
CA THR A 88 -3.52 -9.29 8.55
C THR A 88 -3.73 -10.77 8.30
N MET A 89 -4.77 -11.11 7.52
CA MET A 89 -5.07 -12.50 7.17
C MET A 89 -5.44 -12.63 5.69
N GLY A 90 -4.76 -13.54 4.99
CA GLY A 90 -4.98 -13.83 3.58
C GLY A 90 -6.37 -14.42 3.29
N ARG A 91 -6.94 -14.07 2.15
CA ARG A 91 -8.25 -14.49 1.65
C ARG A 91 -8.17 -15.06 0.23
N ASN A 92 -9.24 -14.89 -0.52
CA ASN A 92 -9.38 -15.32 -1.90
C ASN A 92 -8.52 -14.46 -2.82
N SER A 93 -8.19 -15.02 -3.98
CA SER A 93 -7.51 -14.27 -5.03
C SER A 93 -8.45 -13.44 -5.88
N PHE A 94 -7.93 -12.37 -6.47
CA PHE A 94 -8.64 -11.53 -7.44
C PHE A 94 -7.73 -11.17 -8.62
N ARG A 95 -8.34 -10.64 -9.69
CA ARG A 95 -7.63 -10.15 -10.88
C ARG A 95 -7.80 -8.65 -11.00
N ILE A 96 -6.72 -7.96 -11.35
CA ILE A 96 -6.76 -6.53 -11.63
C ILE A 96 -7.34 -6.31 -13.02
N LYS A 97 -8.28 -5.37 -13.14
CA LYS A 97 -8.77 -4.89 -14.44
C LYS A 97 -8.16 -3.57 -14.86
N ARG A 98 -7.85 -2.73 -13.88
CA ARG A 98 -7.31 -1.38 -14.07
C ARG A 98 -6.53 -0.98 -12.82
N ILE A 99 -5.45 -0.24 -13.01
CA ILE A 99 -4.60 0.28 -11.94
C ILE A 99 -4.82 1.79 -11.86
N ILE A 100 -4.94 2.30 -10.64
CA ILE A 100 -5.04 3.73 -10.35
C ILE A 100 -3.69 4.11 -9.72
N PRO A 101 -2.90 5.00 -10.36
CA PRO A 101 -1.61 5.41 -9.82
C PRO A 101 -1.78 6.19 -8.51
N PRO A 102 -0.76 6.20 -7.64
CA PRO A 102 -0.76 7.06 -6.46
C PRO A 102 -0.87 8.54 -6.87
N SER A 103 -1.53 9.35 -6.04
CA SER A 103 -1.66 10.80 -6.27
C SER A 103 -0.32 11.54 -6.11
N ILE A 104 0.62 10.96 -5.37
CA ILE A 104 1.97 11.47 -5.18
C ILE A 104 2.90 10.92 -6.25
N SER A 105 3.85 11.71 -6.73
CA SER A 105 4.92 11.25 -7.62
C SER A 105 5.99 10.49 -6.85
N GLN A 106 6.65 9.54 -7.52
CA GLN A 106 7.78 8.82 -6.93
C GLN A 106 8.92 9.83 -6.64
N PRO A 107 9.50 9.83 -5.43
CA PRO A 107 10.68 10.62 -5.14
C PRO A 107 11.88 10.19 -6.01
N ASP A 108 12.71 11.13 -6.44
CA ASP A 108 13.90 10.84 -7.27
C ASP A 108 14.89 9.88 -6.58
N ASN A 109 14.97 9.95 -5.25
CA ASN A 109 15.82 9.09 -4.42
C ASN A 109 14.97 8.15 -3.54
N TYR A 110 14.01 7.45 -4.17
CA TYR A 110 13.15 6.51 -3.45
C TYR A 110 13.90 5.23 -3.03
N ASP A 111 14.40 5.25 -1.81
CA ASP A 111 15.00 4.11 -1.13
C ASP A 111 14.33 3.86 0.24
N PRO A 112 13.27 3.05 0.30
CA PRO A 112 12.58 2.75 1.55
C PRO A 112 13.38 1.82 2.48
N LEU A 113 14.60 1.42 2.11
CA LEU A 113 15.45 0.54 2.92
C LEU A 113 16.58 1.31 3.63
N SER A 114 16.90 2.53 3.21
CA SER A 114 17.89 3.40 3.88
C SER A 114 17.25 4.37 4.87
N VAL A 115 18.05 4.88 5.81
CA VAL A 115 17.60 5.90 6.78
C VAL A 115 17.32 7.22 6.06
N GLU A 116 18.18 7.60 5.12
CA GLU A 116 18.06 8.81 4.32
C GLU A 116 16.78 8.79 3.47
N GLY A 117 16.50 7.67 2.80
CA GLY A 117 15.28 7.53 2.01
C GLY A 117 14.01 7.54 2.87
N HIS A 118 14.03 6.99 4.09
CA HIS A 118 12.93 7.15 5.04
C HIS A 118 12.65 8.62 5.38
N GLU A 119 13.70 9.42 5.63
CA GLU A 119 13.55 10.85 5.94
C GLU A 119 12.98 11.64 4.76
N GLU A 120 13.42 11.34 3.53
CA GLU A 120 12.92 12.00 2.32
C GLU A 120 11.45 11.66 2.04
N ILE A 121 11.07 10.38 2.17
CA ILE A 121 9.68 9.94 2.05
C ILE A 121 8.78 10.64 3.09
N SER A 122 9.27 10.82 4.32
CA SER A 122 8.53 11.54 5.37
C SER A 122 8.33 13.02 5.04
N LYS A 123 9.38 13.71 4.58
CA LYS A 123 9.32 15.14 4.20
C LYS A 123 8.32 15.41 3.09
N ILE A 124 8.34 14.59 2.03
CA ILE A 124 7.42 14.74 0.89
C ILE A 124 5.96 14.62 1.34
N HIS A 125 5.66 13.72 2.27
CA HIS A 125 4.30 13.58 2.78
C HIS A 125 3.85 14.79 3.62
N GLU A 126 4.73 15.35 4.46
CA GLU A 126 4.42 16.56 5.23
C GLU A 126 4.12 17.75 4.31
N GLU A 127 4.88 17.90 3.21
CA GLU A 127 4.67 18.94 2.22
C GLU A 127 3.34 18.77 1.46
N VAL A 128 3.01 17.55 1.02
CA VAL A 128 1.75 17.24 0.32
C VAL A 128 0.54 17.46 1.23
N GLY A 129 0.60 17.01 2.50
CA GLY A 129 -0.47 17.22 3.47
C GLY A 129 -0.69 18.69 3.86
N THR A 130 0.30 19.56 3.62
CA THR A 130 0.21 21.00 3.84
C THR A 130 -0.44 21.72 2.66
N GLU A 131 -0.19 21.28 1.43
CA GLU A 131 -0.81 21.85 0.22
C GLU A 131 -2.31 21.50 0.10
N GLU A 132 -2.74 20.28 0.46
CA GLU A 132 -4.18 19.91 0.43
C GLU A 132 -5.04 20.72 1.42
N LYS A 133 -4.45 21.17 2.54
CA LYS A 133 -5.13 22.01 3.54
C LYS A 133 -5.35 23.45 3.07
N LYS A 134 -4.53 23.96 2.14
CA LYS A 134 -4.73 25.30 1.55
C LYS A 134 -5.88 25.31 0.53
N VAL A 135 -6.09 24.23 -0.21
CA VAL A 135 -7.13 24.17 -1.26
C VAL A 135 -8.55 24.10 -0.67
N HIS A 136 -8.72 23.50 0.52
CA HIS A 136 -10.03 23.42 1.20
C HIS A 136 -10.36 24.64 2.10
N SER A 137 -9.55 25.70 2.07
CA SER A 137 -9.77 26.93 2.84
C SER A 137 -9.95 28.20 1.99
N SER A 138 -10.22 28.05 0.69
CA SER A 138 -10.53 29.15 -0.25
C SER A 138 -11.97 29.12 -0.76
#